data_AF-A0A0G4MIJ9-F1
#
_entry.id   AF-A0A0G4MIJ9-F1
#
_cell.length_a   1.000
_cell.length_b   1.000
_cell.length_c   1.000
_cell.angle_alpha   90.00
_cell.angle_beta   90.00
_cell.angle_gamma   90.00
#
_symmetry.space_group_name_H-M   'P 1'
#
loop_
_entity.id
_entity.type
_entity.pdbx_description
1 polymer ?
#
loop_
_entity_poly.entity_id
_entity_poly.type
_entity_poly.pdbx_seq_one_letter_code
_entity_poly.pdbx_strand_id
1 'polypeptide(L)'
;DKGGERFIPESQRADGSTRKAIKIRPGFRPTEDVEDKKGNKILRTEISHNDGSQWAYLPPPKADVNGKAYGCSSTYGDEKCALHLHHYTERLDKKKTFSAASVAGLMFGYGNIGSSLGPIEEADTFMTTDAGITWKSVKKGAWTWQYG
;
A
#
# COMPACT_ATOMS: atom_id res chain seq x y z
N ASP A 1 2.94 5.20 -37.28
CA ASP A 1 1.80 5.66 -38.11
C ASP A 1 0.81 6.50 -37.32
N LYS A 2 0.42 7.65 -37.89
CA LYS A 2 -0.39 8.71 -37.26
C LYS A 2 -1.90 8.47 -37.43
N GLY A 3 -2.41 7.42 -36.80
CA GLY A 3 -3.85 7.15 -36.72
C GLY A 3 -4.08 6.02 -35.74
N GLY A 4 -4.40 6.33 -34.48
CA GLY A 4 -4.45 5.41 -33.34
C GLY A 4 -5.58 4.37 -33.37
N GLU A 5 -6.00 3.89 -34.54
CA GLU A 5 -6.96 2.80 -34.67
C GLU A 5 -6.25 1.46 -34.42
N ARG A 6 -6.67 0.74 -33.37
CA ARG A 6 -6.13 -0.57 -33.02
C ARG A 6 -7.14 -1.68 -33.31
N PHE A 7 -6.66 -2.82 -33.75
CA PHE A 7 -7.49 -3.99 -34.08
C PHE A 7 -6.93 -5.24 -33.41
N ILE A 8 -7.80 -6.08 -32.85
CA ILE A 8 -7.46 -7.48 -32.54
C ILE A 8 -7.58 -8.26 -33.84
N PRO A 9 -6.53 -8.98 -34.30
CA PRO A 9 -6.55 -9.67 -35.59
C PRO A 9 -7.56 -10.82 -35.60
N GLU A 10 -7.86 -11.28 -36.80
CA GLU A 10 -8.68 -12.47 -37.02
C GLU A 10 -7.97 -13.73 -36.52
N SER A 11 -8.72 -14.65 -35.90
CA SER A 11 -8.17 -15.91 -35.37
C SER A 11 -9.09 -17.09 -35.62
N GLN A 12 -8.52 -18.29 -35.73
CA GLN A 12 -9.28 -19.53 -35.90
C GLN A 12 -9.62 -20.12 -34.53
N ARG A 13 -10.89 -20.48 -34.32
CA ARG A 13 -11.36 -21.13 -33.10
C ARG A 13 -11.10 -22.64 -33.17
N ALA A 14 -11.12 -23.30 -32.01
CA ALA A 14 -10.92 -24.75 -31.91
C ALA A 14 -11.98 -25.58 -32.66
N ASP A 15 -13.16 -25.00 -32.90
CA ASP A 15 -14.25 -25.58 -33.71
C ASP A 15 -14.05 -25.37 -35.23
N GLY A 16 -12.91 -24.81 -35.65
CA GLY A 16 -12.58 -24.52 -37.04
C GLY A 16 -13.19 -23.22 -37.59
N SER A 17 -14.06 -22.54 -36.83
CA SER A 17 -14.68 -21.29 -37.27
C SER A 17 -13.74 -20.10 -37.14
N THR A 18 -13.87 -19.11 -38.03
CA THR A 18 -13.03 -17.91 -38.01
C THR A 18 -13.67 -16.79 -37.17
N ARG A 19 -12.89 -16.15 -36.32
CA ARG A 19 -13.26 -14.94 -35.56
C ARG A 19 -12.70 -13.72 -36.28
N LYS A 20 -13.57 -12.93 -36.90
CA LYS A 20 -13.21 -11.66 -37.57
C LYS A 20 -12.45 -10.71 -36.64
N ALA A 21 -11.65 -9.83 -37.24
CA ALA A 21 -10.94 -8.77 -36.53
C ALA A 21 -11.91 -7.84 -35.76
N ILE A 22 -11.50 -7.39 -34.57
CA ILE A 22 -12.30 -6.48 -33.73
C ILE A 22 -11.60 -5.14 -33.62
N LYS A 23 -12.29 -4.06 -34.01
CA LYS A 23 -11.82 -2.68 -33.80
C LYS A 23 -11.89 -2.35 -32.31
N ILE A 24 -10.77 -1.94 -31.74
CA ILE A 24 -10.67 -1.52 -30.35
C ILE A 24 -11.16 -0.07 -30.24
N ARG A 25 -12.02 0.21 -29.25
CA ARG A 25 -12.52 1.57 -29.00
C ARG A 25 -11.36 2.49 -28.59
N PRO A 26 -11.31 3.74 -29.08
CA PRO A 26 -10.35 4.73 -28.60
C PRO A 26 -10.40 4.84 -27.07
N GLY A 27 -9.24 4.70 -26.41
CA GLY A 27 -9.11 4.76 -24.95
C GLY A 27 -9.10 3.40 -24.23
N PHE A 28 -9.48 2.30 -24.88
CA PHE A 28 -9.29 0.96 -24.30
C PHE A 28 -7.84 0.50 -24.52
N ARG A 29 -7.12 0.24 -23.42
CA ARG A 29 -5.82 -0.43 -23.44
C ARG A 29 -5.98 -1.81 -22.83
N PRO A 30 -5.75 -2.90 -23.58
CA PRO A 30 -5.63 -4.24 -23.01
C PRO A 30 -4.62 -4.23 -21.86
N THR A 31 -4.85 -5.03 -20.83
CA THR A 31 -3.92 -5.18 -19.69
C THR A 31 -2.53 -5.63 -20.14
N GLU A 32 -2.44 -6.37 -21.25
CA GLU A 32 -1.20 -6.82 -21.90
C GLU A 32 -0.41 -5.66 -22.54
N ASP A 33 -1.09 -4.58 -22.92
CA ASP A 33 -0.51 -3.36 -23.52
C ASP A 33 -0.22 -2.28 -22.46
N VAL A 34 -0.57 -2.53 -21.19
CA VAL A 34 -0.11 -1.68 -20.09
C VAL A 34 1.36 -2.01 -19.93
N GLU A 35 2.23 -1.09 -20.34
CA GLU A 35 3.64 -1.17 -19.97
C GLU A 35 3.70 -1.36 -18.45
N ASP A 36 4.11 -2.56 -18.02
CA ASP A 36 4.61 -2.77 -16.68
C ASP A 36 5.72 -1.76 -16.51
N LYS A 37 5.42 -0.61 -15.88
CA LYS A 37 6.44 0.33 -15.46
C LYS A 37 7.30 -0.43 -14.44
N LYS A 38 8.33 -1.12 -14.94
CA LYS A 38 9.44 -1.74 -14.19
C LYS A 38 10.32 -0.66 -13.55
N GLY A 39 9.70 0.39 -13.01
CA GLY A 39 10.34 1.37 -12.16
C GLY A 39 10.12 0.96 -10.71
N ASN A 40 11.13 1.17 -9.87
CA ASN A 40 10.98 1.02 -8.43
C ASN A 40 9.87 1.96 -7.96
N LYS A 41 8.75 1.40 -7.50
CA LYS A 41 7.63 2.18 -6.97
C LYS A 41 8.02 2.69 -5.60
N ILE A 42 8.00 4.00 -5.42
CA ILE A 42 8.17 4.63 -4.10
C ILE A 42 6.79 4.62 -3.45
N LEU A 43 6.61 3.77 -2.44
CA LEU A 43 5.35 3.63 -1.72
C LEU A 43 5.35 4.51 -0.48
N ARG A 44 4.21 5.16 -0.22
CA ARG A 44 3.97 5.95 0.99
C ARG A 44 2.62 5.58 1.57
N THR A 45 2.49 5.73 2.88
CA THR A 45 1.26 5.47 3.62
C THR A 45 0.64 6.79 4.04
N GLU A 46 -0.65 6.90 3.78
CA GLU A 46 -1.50 8.01 4.21
C GLU A 46 -2.76 7.44 4.85
N ILE A 47 -3.41 8.25 5.68
CA ILE A 47 -4.67 7.94 6.35
C ILE A 47 -5.68 9.06 6.11
N SER A 48 -6.96 8.71 6.06
CA SER A 48 -8.06 9.65 6.02
C SER A 48 -9.01 9.40 7.20
N HIS A 49 -9.49 10.49 7.79
CA HIS A 49 -10.51 10.48 8.85
C HIS A 49 -11.83 11.10 8.40
N ASN A 50 -11.98 11.40 7.11
CA ASN A 50 -13.15 12.03 6.50
C ASN A 50 -13.52 11.37 5.17
N ASP A 51 -13.59 10.03 5.21
CA ASP A 51 -14.02 9.16 4.11
C ASP A 51 -13.28 9.39 2.78
N GLY A 52 -11.99 9.69 2.87
CA GLY A 52 -11.10 9.85 1.72
C GLY A 52 -11.14 11.24 1.08
N SER A 53 -11.85 12.22 1.65
CA SER A 53 -11.85 13.59 1.11
C SER A 53 -10.53 14.33 1.36
N GLN A 54 -9.86 14.05 2.48
CA GLN A 54 -8.50 14.52 2.77
C GLN A 54 -7.65 13.37 3.31
N TRP A 55 -6.35 13.47 3.02
CA TRP A 55 -5.35 12.47 3.41
C TRP A 55 -4.21 13.16 4.13
N ALA A 56 -3.65 12.47 5.11
CA ALA A 56 -2.50 12.91 5.88
C ALA A 56 -1.50 11.78 6.05
N TYR A 57 -0.24 12.13 6.24
CA TYR A 57 0.80 11.18 6.62
C TYR A 57 0.51 10.58 7.99
N LEU A 58 1.04 9.37 8.24
CA LEU A 58 1.05 8.83 9.59
C LEU A 58 2.19 9.48 10.40
N PRO A 59 1.90 10.03 11.58
CA PRO A 59 2.93 10.67 12.40
C PRO A 59 3.94 9.63 12.90
N PRO A 60 5.26 9.91 12.76
CA PRO A 60 6.27 9.01 13.27
C PRO A 60 6.30 9.04 14.82
N PRO A 61 6.48 7.89 15.50
CA PRO A 61 6.74 7.88 16.93
C PRO A 61 8.06 8.59 17.25
N LYS A 62 8.16 9.15 18.46
CA LYS A 62 9.37 9.87 18.92
C LYS A 62 10.62 8.99 18.99
N ALA A 63 10.43 7.71 19.34
CA ALA A 63 11.50 6.75 19.51
C ALA A 63 10.99 5.33 19.26
N ASP A 64 11.93 4.43 18.99
CA ASP A 64 11.64 3.00 18.89
C ASP A 64 11.42 2.35 20.27
N VAL A 65 11.12 1.05 20.27
CA VAL A 65 10.89 0.28 21.51
C VAL A 65 12.08 0.28 22.48
N ASN A 66 13.30 0.56 22.02
CA ASN A 66 14.51 0.64 22.83
C ASN A 66 14.82 2.08 23.29
N GLY A 67 13.96 3.04 22.96
CA GLY A 67 14.17 4.46 23.26
C GLY A 67 15.13 5.16 22.29
N LYS A 68 15.52 4.52 21.18
CA LYS A 68 16.38 5.14 20.16
C LYS A 68 15.53 6.02 19.25
N ALA A 69 15.97 7.27 19.05
CA ALA A 69 15.35 8.19 18.09
C ALA A 69 15.55 7.70 16.64
N TYR A 70 14.56 7.99 15.79
CA TYR A 70 14.66 7.74 14.35
C TYR A 70 15.56 8.76 13.65
N GLY A 71 16.02 8.44 12.44
CA GLY A 71 16.89 9.33 11.64
C GLY A 71 16.20 10.61 11.15
N CYS A 72 14.91 10.76 11.42
CA CYS A 72 14.11 11.93 11.12
C CYS A 72 13.05 12.14 12.20
N SER A 73 12.44 13.32 12.24
CA SER A 73 11.36 13.67 13.18
C SER A 73 10.34 14.59 12.50
N SER A 74 9.06 14.37 12.79
CA SER A 74 7.94 15.21 12.33
C SER A 74 6.79 15.07 13.32
N THR A 75 6.03 16.15 13.55
CA THR A 75 4.89 16.12 14.50
C THR A 75 3.67 15.40 13.91
N TYR A 76 3.37 15.66 12.64
CA TYR A 76 2.20 15.10 11.94
C TYR A 76 2.59 14.16 10.79
N GLY A 77 3.88 14.03 10.52
CA GLY A 77 4.38 13.34 9.33
C GLY A 77 4.46 14.29 8.13
N ASP A 78 5.45 14.05 7.27
CA ASP A 78 5.66 14.77 6.02
C ASP A 78 6.34 13.86 4.99
N GLU A 79 6.63 14.41 3.81
CA GLU A 79 7.26 13.67 2.71
C GLU A 79 8.64 13.06 3.05
N LYS A 80 9.34 13.63 4.03
CA LYS A 80 10.68 13.19 4.43
C LYS A 80 10.64 12.26 5.62
N CYS A 81 9.62 12.40 6.48
CA CYS A 81 9.51 11.64 7.70
C CYS A 81 8.06 11.32 8.06
N ALA A 82 7.64 10.10 7.76
CA ALA A 82 6.36 9.55 8.17
C ALA A 82 6.50 8.08 8.54
N LEU A 83 5.49 7.56 9.24
CA LEU A 83 5.31 6.12 9.40
C LEU A 83 4.73 5.54 8.10
N HIS A 84 5.37 4.49 7.61
CA HIS A 84 4.92 3.73 6.47
C HIS A 84 4.65 2.30 6.89
N LEU A 85 3.51 1.76 6.47
CA LEU A 85 3.04 0.43 6.85
C LEU A 85 2.90 -0.45 5.62
N HIS A 86 3.34 -1.67 5.77
CA HIS A 86 3.07 -2.77 4.86
C HIS A 86 1.57 -3.13 4.88
N HIS A 87 0.97 -3.23 3.70
CA HIS A 87 -0.47 -3.40 3.57
C HIS A 87 -0.87 -4.85 3.85
N TYR A 88 -2.00 -5.10 4.53
CA TYR A 88 -2.37 -6.48 4.90
C TYR A 88 -2.60 -7.41 3.69
N THR A 89 -2.77 -6.87 2.48
CA THR A 89 -2.91 -7.67 1.25
C THR A 89 -1.63 -8.35 0.79
N GLU A 90 -0.47 -7.89 1.26
CA GLU A 90 0.82 -8.53 0.98
C GLU A 90 1.16 -9.66 1.96
N ARG A 91 0.38 -9.79 3.04
CA ARG A 91 0.53 -10.86 4.04
C ARG A 91 0.07 -12.19 3.45
N LEU A 92 0.67 -13.27 3.97
CA LEU A 92 0.21 -14.64 3.69
C LEU A 92 -1.26 -14.81 4.10
N ASP A 93 -1.61 -14.33 5.29
CA ASP A 93 -3.00 -14.31 5.77
C ASP A 93 -3.59 -12.90 5.64
N LYS A 94 -4.30 -12.67 4.54
CA LYS A 94 -4.95 -11.39 4.20
C LYS A 94 -6.13 -11.05 5.11
N LYS A 95 -6.62 -11.99 5.93
CA LYS A 95 -7.71 -11.72 6.89
C LYS A 95 -7.22 -10.93 8.10
N LYS A 96 -5.90 -10.91 8.35
CA LYS A 96 -5.29 -10.15 9.42
C LYS A 96 -5.15 -8.68 9.01
N THR A 97 -6.24 -7.94 9.11
CA THR A 97 -6.31 -6.48 8.90
C THR A 97 -5.57 -5.70 9.98
N PHE A 98 -5.48 -4.37 9.82
CA PHE A 98 -4.83 -3.51 10.82
C PHE A 98 -5.60 -3.43 12.14
N SER A 99 -6.94 -3.51 12.10
CA SER A 99 -7.84 -3.41 13.26
C SER A 99 -8.91 -4.51 13.24
N ALA A 100 -9.69 -4.61 14.31
CA ALA A 100 -10.87 -5.46 14.40
C ALA A 100 -12.09 -4.66 14.89
N ALA A 101 -13.29 -5.06 14.45
CA ALA A 101 -14.54 -4.33 14.76
C ALA A 101 -14.85 -4.24 16.27
N SER A 102 -14.36 -5.19 17.06
CA SER A 102 -14.53 -5.20 18.53
C SER A 102 -13.65 -4.19 19.28
N VAL A 103 -12.63 -3.61 18.63
CA VAL A 103 -11.62 -2.75 19.28
C VAL A 103 -11.45 -1.43 18.52
N ALA A 104 -12.49 -0.59 18.55
CA ALA A 104 -12.47 0.71 17.91
C ALA A 104 -11.27 1.56 18.37
N GLY A 105 -10.58 2.18 17.41
CA GLY A 105 -9.39 3.01 17.65
C GLY A 105 -8.08 2.25 17.85
N LEU A 106 -8.11 0.95 18.16
CA LEU A 106 -6.92 0.12 18.27
C LEU A 106 -6.52 -0.42 16.91
N MET A 107 -5.28 -0.17 16.50
CA MET A 107 -4.73 -0.70 15.26
C MET A 107 -3.27 -1.10 15.45
N PHE A 108 -2.84 -2.11 14.69
CA PHE A 108 -1.46 -2.56 14.60
C PHE A 108 -1.04 -2.64 13.15
N GLY A 109 0.23 -2.37 12.90
CA GLY A 109 0.86 -2.47 11.57
C GLY A 109 2.35 -2.75 11.73
N TYR A 110 3.00 -3.29 10.71
CA TYR A 110 4.46 -3.32 10.66
C TYR A 110 4.96 -2.54 9.44
N GLY A 111 6.12 -1.89 9.58
CA GLY A 111 6.74 -1.08 8.54
C GLY A 111 7.91 -0.26 9.06
N ASN A 112 8.14 0.92 8.53
CA ASN A 112 9.33 1.72 8.85
C ASN A 112 9.02 3.21 8.98
N ILE A 113 9.97 3.95 9.56
CA ILE A 113 9.95 5.42 9.61
C ILE A 113 10.91 5.96 8.54
N GLY A 114 10.46 6.91 7.74
CA GLY A 114 11.31 7.55 6.72
C GLY A 114 10.51 8.30 5.67
N SER A 115 11.09 8.45 4.49
CA SER A 115 10.46 9.14 3.34
C SER A 115 9.61 8.22 2.45
N SER A 116 9.77 6.90 2.59
CA SER A 116 9.01 5.88 1.86
C SER A 116 9.06 4.53 2.57
N LEU A 117 8.15 3.63 2.18
CA LEU A 117 8.12 2.25 2.65
C LEU A 117 9.37 1.49 2.18
N GLY A 118 10.02 0.82 3.13
CA GLY A 118 11.20 -0.01 2.90
C GLY A 118 10.87 -1.50 2.69
N PRO A 119 11.89 -2.36 2.73
CA PRO A 119 11.73 -3.82 2.74
C PRO A 119 11.06 -4.31 4.03
N ILE A 120 10.35 -5.43 3.94
CA ILE A 120 9.66 -6.04 5.09
C ILE A 120 10.65 -6.56 6.15
N GLU A 121 11.87 -6.91 5.74
CA GLU A 121 12.93 -7.43 6.60
C GLU A 121 13.44 -6.37 7.60
N GLU A 122 13.29 -5.09 7.26
CA GLU A 122 13.67 -3.95 8.10
C GLU A 122 12.48 -3.39 8.88
N ALA A 123 11.30 -3.99 8.75
CA ALA A 123 10.08 -3.49 9.35
C ALA A 123 10.04 -3.74 10.87
N ASP A 124 9.57 -2.75 11.61
CA ASP A 124 9.20 -2.84 13.02
C ASP A 124 7.68 -2.87 13.18
N THR A 125 7.17 -3.37 14.31
CA THR A 125 5.74 -3.39 14.62
C THR A 125 5.34 -2.16 15.42
N PHE A 126 4.26 -1.51 14.99
CA PHE A 126 3.69 -0.29 15.53
C PHE A 126 2.24 -0.48 15.94
N MET A 127 1.80 0.32 16.90
CA MET A 127 0.44 0.32 17.45
C MET A 127 -0.06 1.74 17.63
N THR A 128 -1.36 1.93 17.42
CA THR A 128 -2.12 3.13 17.78
C THR A 128 -3.32 2.72 18.63
N THR A 129 -3.68 3.55 19.61
CA THR A 129 -4.88 3.39 20.46
C THR A 129 -5.92 4.48 20.21
N ASP A 130 -5.66 5.38 19.27
CA ASP A 130 -6.43 6.58 18.98
C ASP A 130 -6.70 6.74 17.47
N ALA A 131 -6.95 5.62 16.79
CA ALA A 131 -7.33 5.56 15.38
C ALA A 131 -6.31 6.19 14.42
N GLY A 132 -5.02 6.04 14.73
CA GLY A 132 -3.91 6.49 13.87
C GLY A 132 -3.50 7.94 14.05
N ILE A 133 -4.04 8.64 15.06
CA ILE A 133 -3.63 10.01 15.41
C ILE A 133 -2.25 10.00 16.07
N THR A 134 -1.94 9.01 16.90
CA THR A 134 -0.59 8.76 17.42
C THR A 134 -0.19 7.30 17.28
N TRP A 135 1.10 7.08 17.07
CA TRP A 135 1.67 5.74 16.90
C TRP A 135 2.80 5.51 17.90
N LYS A 136 3.00 4.25 18.26
CA LYS A 136 4.09 3.78 19.12
C LYS A 136 4.75 2.55 18.51
N SER A 137 6.08 2.50 18.52
CA SER A 137 6.82 1.27 18.24
C SER A 137 6.68 0.31 19.42
N VAL A 138 6.13 -0.88 19.19
CA VAL A 138 5.83 -1.86 20.25
C VAL A 138 6.75 -3.07 20.21
N LYS A 139 7.34 -3.38 19.05
CA LYS A 139 8.26 -4.51 18.91
C LYS A 139 9.17 -4.34 17.69
N LYS A 140 10.43 -4.76 17.82
CA LYS A 140 11.36 -4.87 16.69
C LYS A 140 11.00 -6.04 15.78
N GLY A 141 11.00 -5.84 14.47
CA GLY A 141 10.62 -6.86 13.48
C GLY A 141 9.13 -6.86 13.10
N ALA A 142 8.79 -7.60 12.04
CA ALA A 142 7.43 -7.83 11.57
C ALA A 142 6.75 -8.96 12.35
N TRP A 143 5.89 -8.61 13.31
CA TRP A 143 5.17 -9.57 14.15
C TRP A 143 3.69 -9.69 13.78
N THR A 144 3.09 -10.82 14.15
CA THR A 144 1.64 -10.98 14.12
C THR A 144 1.03 -10.63 15.48
N TRP A 145 -0.21 -10.18 15.48
CA TRP A 145 -0.96 -9.78 16.68
C TRP A 145 -2.35 -10.41 16.68
N GLN A 146 -2.98 -10.37 17.86
CA GLN A 146 -4.36 -10.78 18.07
C GLN A 146 -5.02 -9.86 19.09
N TYR A 147 -6.31 -9.61 18.90
CA TYR A 147 -7.18 -8.92 19.86
C TYR A 147 -7.94 -9.96 20.68
N GLY A 148 -8.10 -9.70 21.97
CA GLY A 148 -8.76 -10.59 22.94
C GLY A 148 -9.70 -9.84 23.85
#